data_AF-A0AA37T4W7-F1
#
_entry.id   AF-A0AA37T4W7-F1
#
_cell.length_a   1.000
_cell.length_b   1.000
_cell.length_c   1.000
_cell.angle_alpha   90.00
_cell.angle_beta   90.00
_cell.angle_gamma   90.00
#
_symmetry.space_group_name_H-M   'P 1'
#
loop_
_entity.id
_entity.type
_entity.pdbx_description
1 polymer ?
#
loop_
_entity_poly.entity_id
_entity_poly.type
_entity_poly.pdbx_seq_one_letter_code
_entity_poly.pdbx_strand_id
1 'polypeptide(L)' 'MKEDVAYYMKYYNLERLHSANKNMSPIEYENQFRKVSGLS' A
#
# COMPACT_ATOMS: atom_id res chain seq x y z
N MET A 1 -11.93 19.04 -4.81
CA MET A 1 -11.68 18.07 -5.91
C MET A 1 -10.26 17.52 -5.85
N LYS A 2 -9.21 18.35 -6.03
CA LYS A 2 -7.82 17.85 -5.98
C LYS A 2 -7.41 17.41 -4.57
N GLU A 3 -7.78 18.17 -3.53
CA GLU A 3 -7.49 17.76 -2.15
C GLU A 3 -8.23 16.46 -1.78
N ASP A 4 -9.50 16.34 -2.16
CA ASP A 4 -10.30 15.13 -1.87
C ASP A 4 -9.70 13.88 -2.53
N VAL A 5 -9.26 14.00 -3.78
CA VAL A 5 -8.58 12.91 -4.49
C VAL A 5 -7.25 12.58 -3.83
N ALA A 6 -6.44 13.58 -3.46
CA ALA A 6 -5.17 13.34 -2.77
C ALA A 6 -5.38 12.66 -1.41
N TYR A 7 -6.39 13.10 -0.65
CA TYR A 7 -6.77 12.50 0.62
C TYR A 7 -7.23 11.06 0.45
N TYR A 8 -8.11 10.81 -0.54
CA TYR A 8 -8.58 9.45 -0.84
C TYR A 8 -7.44 8.53 -1.26
N MET A 9 -6.53 8.99 -2.11
CA MET A 9 -5.37 8.20 -2.55
C MET A 9 -4.43 7.88 -1.38
N LYS A 10 -4.21 8.84 -0.47
CA LYS A 10 -3.43 8.60 0.75
C LYS A 10 -4.11 7.55 1.63
N TYR A 11 -5.39 7.77 1.93
CA TYR A 11 -6.17 6.85 2.76
C TYR A 11 -6.16 5.42 2.20
N TYR A 12 -6.46 5.27 0.91
CA TYR A 12 -6.53 3.95 0.28
C TYR A 12 -5.18 3.23 0.29
N ASN A 13 -4.10 3.91 -0.12
CA ASN A 13 -2.81 3.26 -0.32
C ASN A 13 -2.04 3.01 0.98
N LEU A 14 -2.21 3.88 1.99
CA LEU A 14 -1.39 3.88 3.21
C LEU A 14 -2.15 3.48 4.48
N GLU A 15 -3.43 3.82 4.59
CA GLU A 15 -4.16 3.72 5.87
C GLU A 15 -5.20 2.61 5.88
N ARG A 16 -5.78 2.27 4.72
CA ARG A 16 -6.83 1.27 4.61
C ARG A 16 -6.27 -0.14 4.74
N LEU A 17 -6.76 -0.89 5.73
CA LEU A 17 -6.42 -2.30 5.90
C LEU A 17 -7.35 -3.20 5.09
N HIS A 18 -6.79 -4.25 4.48
CA HIS A 18 -7.54 -5.22 3.70
C HIS A 18 -7.39 -6.63 4.29
N SER A 19 -8.51 -7.31 4.62
CA SER A 19 -8.50 -8.69 5.13
C SER A 19 -7.86 -9.67 4.14
N ALA A 20 -8.07 -9.46 2.84
CA ALA A 20 -7.41 -10.22 1.77
C ALA A 20 -5.88 -10.04 1.78
N ASN A 21 -5.37 -8.90 2.23
CA ASN A 21 -3.95 -8.59 2.33
C ASN A 21 -3.41 -8.85 3.75
N LYS A 22 -3.99 -9.82 4.47
CA LYS A 22 -3.62 -10.13 5.86
C LYS A 22 -3.71 -8.92 6.81
N ASN A 23 -4.71 -8.06 6.60
CA ASN A 23 -4.92 -6.82 7.33
C ASN A 23 -3.79 -5.79 7.19
N MET A 24 -3.03 -5.81 6.09
CA MET A 24 -2.06 -4.75 5.76
C MET A 24 -2.67 -3.71 4.83
N SER A 25 -2.01 -2.55 4.76
CA SER A 25 -2.26 -1.57 3.71
C SER A 25 -1.80 -2.11 2.34
N PRO A 26 -2.35 -1.58 1.22
CA PRO A 26 -1.92 -1.98 -0.12
C PRO A 26 -0.41 -1.86 -0.34
N ILE A 27 0.20 -0.76 0.08
CA ILE A 27 1.64 -0.54 -0.11
C ILE A 27 2.51 -1.53 0.68
N GLU A 28 2.12 -1.86 1.91
CA GLU A 28 2.84 -2.83 2.74
C GLU A 28 2.77 -4.22 2.12
N TYR A 29 1.58 -4.61 1.62
CA TYR A 29 1.41 -5.88 0.92
C TYR A 29 2.29 -5.96 -0.33
N GLU A 30 2.29 -4.93 -1.18
CA GLU A 30 3.14 -4.90 -2.38
C GLU A 30 4.64 -4.98 -2.04
N ASN A 31 5.08 -4.29 -0.99
CA ASN A 31 6.47 -4.30 -0.56
C ASN A 31 6.96 -5.68 -0.10
N GLN A 32 6.08 -6.58 0.35
CA GLN A 32 6.47 -7.96 0.68
C GLN A 32 6.99 -8.75 -0.53
N PHE A 33 6.57 -8.38 -1.75
CA PHE A 33 6.98 -9.03 -2.99
C PHE A 33 8.16 -8.33 -3.66
N ARG A 34 8.59 -7.18 -3.13
CA ARG A 34 9.73 -6.45 -3.66
C ARG A 34 11.01 -7.23 -3.34
N LYS A 35 11.70 -7.72 -4.38
CA LYS A 35 13.03 -8.33 -4.22
C LYS A 35 14.02 -7.23 -3.80
N VAL A 36 14.41 -7.23 -2.53
CA VAL A 36 15.33 -6.23 -1.95
C VAL A 36 16.79 -6.71 -1.86
N SER A 37 17.08 -7.97 -2.18
CA SER A 37 18.44 -8.50 -2.28
C SER A 37 18.79 -8.79 -3.74
N GLY A 38 19.62 -7.93 -4.34
CA GLY A 38 20.22 -8.11 -5.65
C GLY A 38 21.54 -8.89 -5.63
N LEU A 39 21.67 -9.92 -4.78
CA LEU A 39 22.81 -10.83 -4.87
C LEU A 39 22.49 -11.88 -5.95
N SER A 40 23.00 -11.62 -7.15
CA SER A 40 23.18 -12.57 -8.25
C SER A 40 24.29 -13.56 -7.96
#